data_AF-A0A1M4Z7W1-F1
#
_entry.id   AF-A0A1M4Z7W1-F1
#
_cell.length_a   1.000
_cell.length_b   1.000
_cell.length_c   1.000
_cell.angle_alpha   90.00
_cell.angle_beta   90.00
_cell.angle_gamma   90.00
#
_symmetry.space_group_name_H-M   'P 1'
#
loop_
_entity.id
_entity.type
_entity.pdbx_description
1 polymer ?
#
loop_
_entity_poly.entity_id
_entity_poly.type
_entity_poly.pdbx_seq_one_letter_code
_entity_poly.pdbx_strand_id
1 'polypeptide(L)'
;MNFEERKIAKQEFEKKLTLLLSDIRSALGEGAAKEVLQANFAEELKLQHTKKAGSPLAIDEKGLKSWLIKHLSPDFYLYSEVSGTHLITENQVYADFVAYPRKHLIDAGFVPKPFGIEVKHIDPELQFVKKTSRLLWQTVTYNQSEFTLSRKGKTRVFRLPYSVIFTNLSFDQDFSFVSKIDHNLVSHSEAWRGMKHLANHANVAELNVRGNLREPRLFFIHFASGTYFSWGYDNTGKRFYKVTNSDLAKKVRVGSF
;
A
#
# COMPACT_ATOMS: atom_id res chain seq x y z
N MET A 1 -10.43 3.17 -40.25
CA MET A 1 -9.03 3.52 -40.52
C MET A 1 -8.23 2.25 -40.79
N ASN A 2 -7.82 2.05 -42.03
CA ASN A 2 -7.01 0.90 -42.44
C ASN A 2 -5.57 1.03 -41.89
N PHE A 3 -4.76 -0.02 -42.05
CA PHE A 3 -3.39 -0.07 -41.51
C PHE A 3 -2.49 1.05 -42.06
N GLU A 4 -2.64 1.40 -43.34
CA GLU A 4 -1.77 2.37 -44.00
C GLU A 4 -2.16 3.81 -43.66
N GLU A 5 -3.47 4.08 -43.50
CA GLU A 5 -3.96 5.35 -42.94
C GLU A 5 -3.46 5.59 -41.51
N ARG A 6 -3.41 4.54 -40.67
CA ARG A 6 -2.84 4.62 -39.31
C ARG A 6 -1.36 4.98 -39.34
N LYS A 7 -0.62 4.40 -40.28
CA LYS A 7 0.83 4.61 -40.42
C LYS A 7 1.16 6.03 -40.88
N ILE A 8 0.41 6.55 -41.86
CA ILE A 8 0.56 7.95 -42.33
C ILE A 8 0.21 8.92 -41.19
N ALA A 9 -0.93 8.73 -40.52
CA ALA A 9 -1.33 9.57 -39.40
C ALA A 9 -0.29 9.58 -38.26
N LYS A 10 0.31 8.42 -37.97
CA LYS A 10 1.39 8.31 -36.98
C LYS A 10 2.63 9.12 -37.39
N GLN A 11 3.07 9.01 -38.64
CA GLN A 11 4.24 9.75 -39.14
C GLN A 11 4.02 11.27 -39.13
N GLU A 12 2.82 11.73 -39.51
CA GLU A 12 2.47 13.15 -39.42
C GLU A 12 2.43 13.64 -37.97
N PHE A 13 1.92 12.84 -37.05
CA PHE A 13 1.93 13.15 -35.62
C PHE A 13 3.36 13.23 -35.07
N GLU A 14 4.25 12.29 -35.43
CA GLU A 14 5.66 12.30 -35.02
C GLU A 14 6.39 13.56 -35.51
N LYS A 15 6.12 14.03 -36.73
CA LYS A 15 6.66 15.30 -37.24
C LYS A 15 6.15 16.50 -36.44
N LYS A 16 4.84 16.57 -36.19
CA LYS A 16 4.24 17.66 -35.37
C LYS A 16 4.80 17.66 -33.95
N LEU A 17 4.94 16.48 -33.35
CA LEU A 17 5.52 16.33 -32.02
C LEU A 17 6.98 16.79 -32.00
N THR A 18 7.78 16.46 -33.02
CA THR A 18 9.18 16.90 -33.10
C THR A 18 9.31 18.41 -33.16
N LEU A 19 8.45 19.10 -33.93
CA LEU A 19 8.41 20.56 -34.00
C LEU A 19 8.01 21.16 -32.65
N LEU A 20 6.94 20.66 -32.03
CA LEU A 20 6.50 21.09 -30.71
C LEU A 20 7.60 20.91 -29.65
N LEU A 21 8.33 19.80 -29.69
CA LEU A 21 9.45 19.54 -28.78
C LEU A 21 10.59 20.54 -29.00
N SER A 22 10.88 20.91 -30.25
CA SER A 22 11.87 21.95 -30.57
C SER A 22 11.47 23.30 -29.98
N ASP A 23 10.20 23.67 -30.12
CA ASP A 23 9.68 24.94 -29.61
C ASP A 23 9.77 24.98 -28.07
N ILE A 24 9.32 23.92 -27.39
CA ILE A 24 9.39 23.81 -25.93
C ILE A 24 10.86 23.86 -25.45
N ARG A 25 11.77 23.16 -26.14
CA ARG A 25 13.22 23.19 -25.80
C ARG A 25 13.82 24.58 -25.99
N SER A 26 13.45 25.30 -27.04
CA SER A 26 13.95 26.65 -27.27
C SER A 26 13.44 27.66 -26.23
N ALA A 27 12.21 27.48 -25.74
CA ALA A 27 11.60 28.35 -24.74
C ALA A 27 12.10 28.06 -23.30
N LEU A 28 12.27 26.79 -22.92
CA LEU A 28 12.50 26.38 -21.53
C LEU A 28 13.90 25.81 -21.27
N GLY A 29 14.66 25.49 -22.32
CA GLY A 29 15.86 24.67 -22.22
C GLY A 29 15.54 23.17 -22.13
N GLU A 30 16.52 22.32 -22.45
CA GLU A 30 16.31 20.87 -22.62
C GLU A 30 15.85 20.16 -21.34
N GLY A 31 16.42 20.53 -20.19
CA GLY A 31 16.08 19.94 -18.89
C GLY A 31 14.62 20.21 -18.49
N ALA A 32 14.22 21.49 -18.46
CA ALA A 32 12.87 21.88 -18.08
C ALA A 32 11.82 21.39 -19.10
N ALA A 33 12.15 21.38 -20.40
CA ALA A 33 11.27 20.79 -21.41
C ALA A 33 10.96 19.32 -21.13
N LYS A 34 11.98 18.53 -20.77
CA LYS A 34 11.82 17.11 -20.42
C LYS A 34 10.94 16.93 -19.18
N GLU A 35 11.17 17.71 -18.12
CA GLU A 35 10.39 17.64 -16.88
C GLU A 35 8.91 17.94 -17.12
N VAL A 36 8.59 19.00 -17.88
CA VAL A 36 7.21 19.39 -18.19
C VAL A 36 6.48 18.30 -18.98
N LEU A 37 7.14 17.70 -19.97
CA LEU A 37 6.52 16.62 -20.77
C LEU A 37 6.28 15.36 -19.94
N GLN A 38 7.23 15.00 -19.09
CA GLN A 38 7.10 13.86 -18.18
C GLN A 38 5.95 14.07 -17.19
N ALA A 39 5.83 15.27 -16.60
CA ALA A 39 4.76 15.61 -15.67
C ALA A 39 3.37 15.52 -16.34
N ASN A 40 3.21 16.13 -17.53
CA ASN A 40 1.94 16.08 -18.26
C ASN A 40 1.56 14.66 -18.69
N PHE A 41 2.54 13.85 -19.10
CA PHE A 41 2.29 12.46 -19.48
C PHE A 41 1.86 11.60 -18.27
N ALA A 42 2.54 11.78 -17.12
CA ALA A 42 2.17 11.10 -15.89
C ALA A 42 0.75 11.50 -15.43
N GLU A 43 0.43 12.79 -15.47
CA GLU A 43 -0.89 13.32 -15.12
C GLU A 43 -2.00 12.72 -15.99
N GLU A 44 -1.81 12.67 -17.31
CA GLU A 44 -2.78 12.06 -18.23
C GLU A 44 -2.96 10.56 -17.95
N LEU A 45 -1.87 9.83 -17.70
CA LEU A 45 -1.95 8.42 -17.31
C LEU A 45 -2.71 8.24 -15.98
N LYS A 46 -2.48 9.11 -15.00
CA LYS A 46 -3.18 9.11 -13.71
C LYS A 46 -4.65 9.41 -13.87
N LEU A 47 -5.02 10.40 -14.69
CA LEU A 47 -6.41 10.72 -15.01
C LEU A 47 -7.11 9.53 -15.68
N GLN A 48 -6.46 8.88 -16.64
CA GLN A 48 -7.02 7.68 -17.28
C GLN A 48 -7.19 6.53 -16.29
N HIS A 49 -6.24 6.34 -15.37
CA HIS A 49 -6.28 5.25 -14.41
C HIS A 49 -7.30 5.51 -13.28
N THR A 50 -7.39 6.73 -12.76
CA THR A 50 -8.40 7.13 -11.76
C THR A 50 -9.82 7.10 -12.31
N LYS A 51 -10.02 7.41 -13.60
CA LYS A 51 -11.30 7.24 -14.30
C LYS A 51 -11.73 5.77 -14.38
N LYS A 52 -10.83 4.80 -14.20
CA LYS A 52 -11.22 3.38 -14.16
C LYS A 52 -12.05 3.11 -12.91
N ALA A 53 -13.24 2.58 -13.15
CA ALA A 53 -14.15 2.13 -12.11
C ALA A 53 -13.45 1.21 -11.10
N GLY A 54 -13.38 1.66 -9.84
CA GLY A 54 -12.80 0.87 -8.75
C GLY A 54 -11.31 1.06 -8.52
N SER A 55 -10.64 2.05 -9.14
CA SER A 55 -9.26 2.38 -8.80
C SER A 55 -9.15 2.95 -7.37
N PRO A 56 -8.30 2.38 -6.51
CA PRO A 56 -7.88 2.94 -5.23
C PRO A 56 -7.25 4.34 -5.32
N LEU A 57 -6.72 4.75 -6.48
CA LEU A 57 -6.18 6.11 -6.67
C LEU A 57 -7.29 7.18 -6.68
N ALA A 58 -8.55 6.78 -6.86
CA ALA A 58 -9.68 7.69 -6.96
C ALA A 58 -10.36 8.01 -5.61
N ILE A 59 -9.89 7.42 -4.51
CA ILE A 59 -10.44 7.65 -3.17
C ILE A 59 -9.38 8.20 -2.24
N ASP A 60 -9.80 8.98 -1.25
CA ASP A 60 -8.91 9.53 -0.22
C ASP A 60 -8.62 8.52 0.90
N GLU A 61 -7.82 8.95 1.88
CA GLU A 61 -7.46 8.14 3.04
C GLU A 61 -8.69 7.72 3.87
N LYS A 62 -9.69 8.60 4.00
CA LYS A 62 -10.96 8.30 4.68
C LYS A 62 -11.75 7.22 3.93
N GLY A 63 -11.78 7.29 2.61
CA GLY A 63 -12.35 6.28 1.73
C GLY A 63 -11.65 4.94 1.88
N LEU A 64 -10.31 4.92 1.93
CA LEU A 64 -9.52 3.71 2.16
C LEU A 64 -9.83 3.08 3.52
N LYS A 65 -9.87 3.88 4.60
CA LYS A 65 -10.24 3.40 5.93
C LYS A 65 -11.64 2.79 5.95
N SER A 66 -12.62 3.46 5.33
CA SER A 66 -14.01 2.97 5.24
C SER A 66 -14.11 1.67 4.45
N TRP A 67 -13.39 1.60 3.32
CA TRP A 67 -13.31 0.40 2.49
C TRP A 67 -12.69 -0.76 3.27
N LEU A 68 -11.60 -0.51 4.00
CA LEU A 68 -10.90 -1.51 4.78
C LEU A 68 -11.82 -2.07 5.87
N ILE A 69 -12.52 -1.21 6.62
CA ILE A 69 -13.49 -1.65 7.64
C ILE A 69 -14.53 -2.60 7.04
N LYS A 70 -15.15 -2.20 5.91
CA LYS A 70 -16.18 -3.01 5.25
C LYS A 70 -15.68 -4.41 4.90
N HIS A 71 -14.46 -4.53 4.40
CA HIS A 71 -13.94 -5.80 3.88
C HIS A 71 -13.20 -6.66 4.91
N LEU A 72 -12.63 -6.06 5.95
CA LEU A 72 -11.92 -6.81 7.00
C LEU A 72 -12.79 -7.15 8.21
N SER A 73 -13.85 -6.40 8.51
CA SER A 73 -14.72 -6.67 9.67
C SER A 73 -15.37 -8.07 9.70
N PRO A 74 -15.65 -8.73 8.56
CA PRO A 74 -16.10 -10.13 8.57
C PRO A 74 -15.06 -11.11 9.11
N ASP A 75 -13.77 -10.78 9.00
CA ASP A 75 -12.65 -11.67 9.33
C ASP A 75 -11.91 -11.25 10.61
N PHE A 76 -11.99 -9.96 10.97
CA PHE A 76 -11.32 -9.37 12.14
C PHE A 76 -12.29 -8.53 12.98
N TYR A 77 -12.03 -8.45 14.28
CA TYR A 77 -12.52 -7.36 15.10
C TYR A 77 -11.60 -6.16 14.90
N LEU A 78 -12.13 -5.07 14.36
CA LEU A 78 -11.37 -3.84 14.13
C LEU A 78 -11.70 -2.80 15.20
N TYR A 79 -10.65 -2.24 15.80
CA TYR A 79 -10.72 -1.15 16.76
C TYR A 79 -10.00 0.05 16.16
N SER A 80 -10.68 1.17 16.00
CA SER A 80 -10.12 2.38 15.39
C SER A 80 -9.41 3.26 16.41
N GLU A 81 -8.38 4.00 15.95
CA GLU A 81 -7.71 5.07 16.72
C GLU A 81 -7.26 4.60 18.12
N VAL A 82 -6.65 3.41 18.18
CA VAL A 82 -6.25 2.80 19.46
C VAL A 82 -5.01 3.50 19.99
N SER A 83 -5.11 4.04 21.19
CA SER A 83 -4.03 4.74 21.86
C SER A 83 -2.97 3.77 22.38
N GLY A 84 -1.71 4.19 22.29
CA GLY A 84 -0.58 3.52 22.89
C GLY A 84 0.55 4.49 23.24
N THR A 85 1.56 3.98 23.90
CA THR A 85 2.73 4.75 24.35
C THR A 85 3.98 4.08 23.80
N HIS A 86 4.83 4.85 23.14
CA HIS A 86 6.11 4.37 22.65
C HIS A 86 7.05 4.10 23.84
N LEU A 87 7.60 2.89 23.92
CA LEU A 87 8.26 2.41 25.14
C LEU A 87 9.59 3.12 25.46
N ILE A 88 10.24 3.73 24.47
CA ILE A 88 11.53 4.40 24.66
C ILE A 88 11.37 5.91 24.85
N THR A 89 10.50 6.53 24.06
CA THR A 89 10.35 7.99 24.05
C THR A 89 9.16 8.47 24.86
N GLU A 90 8.34 7.55 25.38
CA GLU A 90 7.10 7.81 26.13
C GLU A 90 6.07 8.66 25.38
N ASN A 91 6.28 8.86 24.07
CA ASN A 91 5.39 9.62 23.23
C ASN A 91 4.10 8.83 22.97
N GLN A 92 2.98 9.55 22.98
CA GLN A 92 1.69 9.01 22.61
C GLN A 92 1.69 8.63 21.12
N VAL A 93 1.22 7.41 20.83
CA VAL A 93 0.96 6.93 19.47
C VAL A 93 -0.51 6.53 19.35
N TYR A 94 -1.02 6.55 18.12
CA TYR A 94 -2.35 6.10 17.76
C TYR A 94 -2.23 5.22 16.55
N ALA A 95 -2.73 3.98 16.64
CA ALA A 95 -2.86 3.11 15.48
C ALA A 95 -4.20 3.37 14.81
N ASP A 96 -4.18 3.60 13.48
CA ASP A 96 -5.41 3.77 12.69
C ASP A 96 -6.40 2.65 12.98
N PHE A 97 -5.91 1.40 12.96
CA PHE A 97 -6.65 0.26 13.51
C PHE A 97 -5.77 -0.70 14.29
N VAL A 98 -6.37 -1.36 15.26
CA VAL A 98 -5.91 -2.65 15.78
C VAL A 98 -6.90 -3.72 15.36
N ALA A 99 -6.40 -4.77 14.74
CA ALA A 99 -7.18 -5.91 14.27
C ALA A 99 -6.92 -7.14 15.12
N TYR A 100 -7.99 -7.81 15.57
CA TYR A 100 -7.90 -9.12 16.24
C TYR A 100 -8.64 -10.18 15.42
N PRO A 101 -8.03 -11.35 15.13
CA PRO A 101 -8.66 -12.36 14.28
C PRO A 101 -9.93 -12.93 14.91
N ARG A 102 -10.94 -13.19 14.09
CA ARG A 102 -12.13 -13.95 14.50
C ARG A 102 -11.83 -15.45 14.57
N LYS A 103 -12.72 -16.19 15.22
CA LYS A 103 -12.55 -17.63 15.48
C LYS A 103 -12.25 -18.44 14.22
N HIS A 104 -12.93 -18.21 13.11
CA HIS A 104 -12.70 -18.98 11.88
C HIS A 104 -11.30 -18.78 11.29
N LEU A 105 -10.68 -17.61 11.47
CA LEU A 105 -9.28 -17.40 11.09
C LEU A 105 -8.33 -18.15 12.01
N ILE A 106 -8.59 -18.13 13.31
CA ILE A 106 -7.80 -18.85 14.32
C ILE A 106 -7.87 -20.36 14.04
N ASP A 107 -9.06 -20.88 13.76
CA ASP A 107 -9.30 -22.27 13.40
C ASP A 107 -8.58 -22.65 12.08
N ALA A 108 -8.42 -21.69 11.17
CA ALA A 108 -7.63 -21.83 9.95
C ALA A 108 -6.10 -21.65 10.16
N GLY A 109 -5.64 -21.48 11.40
CA GLY A 109 -4.23 -21.40 11.77
C GLY A 109 -3.67 -19.98 11.90
N PHE A 110 -4.50 -18.93 11.83
CA PHE A 110 -4.07 -17.56 12.11
C PHE A 110 -3.71 -17.40 13.60
N VAL A 111 -2.60 -16.75 13.90
CA VAL A 111 -2.13 -16.52 15.28
C VAL A 111 -3.14 -15.67 16.08
N PRO A 112 -3.62 -16.11 17.26
CA PRO A 112 -4.66 -15.41 18.03
C PRO A 112 -4.12 -14.18 18.80
N LYS A 113 -3.41 -13.28 18.11
CA LYS A 113 -2.83 -12.03 18.63
C LYS A 113 -3.32 -10.85 17.79
N PRO A 114 -3.44 -9.65 18.40
CA PRO A 114 -3.76 -8.44 17.64
C PRO A 114 -2.59 -8.03 16.74
N PHE A 115 -2.85 -7.25 15.70
CA PHE A 115 -1.84 -6.54 14.92
C PHE A 115 -2.31 -5.12 14.60
N GLY A 116 -1.37 -4.19 14.43
CA GLY A 116 -1.68 -2.81 14.04
C GLY A 116 -1.87 -2.71 12.54
N ILE A 117 -2.70 -1.76 12.10
CA ILE A 117 -2.83 -1.36 10.70
C ILE A 117 -2.61 0.14 10.63
N GLU A 118 -1.70 0.58 9.77
CA GLU A 118 -1.55 1.98 9.38
C GLU A 118 -2.08 2.16 7.95
N VAL A 119 -3.00 3.12 7.75
CA VAL A 119 -3.63 3.36 6.46
C VAL A 119 -3.11 4.67 5.87
N LYS A 120 -2.62 4.62 4.63
CA LYS A 120 -2.13 5.83 3.95
C LYS A 120 -2.57 5.89 2.50
N HIS A 121 -3.10 7.05 2.11
CA HIS A 121 -3.17 7.38 0.69
C HIS A 121 -1.82 7.95 0.21
N ILE A 122 -1.23 7.33 -0.80
CA ILE A 122 0.04 7.74 -1.41
C ILE A 122 -0.26 8.30 -2.80
N ASP A 123 0.23 9.51 -3.07
CA ASP A 123 0.28 10.02 -4.44
C ASP A 123 1.60 9.54 -5.07
N PRO A 124 1.56 8.71 -6.12
CA PRO A 124 2.76 8.22 -6.79
C PRO A 124 3.67 9.31 -7.39
N GLU A 125 3.10 10.48 -7.70
CA GLU A 125 3.82 11.58 -8.36
C GLU A 125 4.40 12.57 -7.33
N LEU A 126 3.77 12.69 -6.16
CA LEU A 126 4.07 13.75 -5.20
C LEU A 126 4.64 13.19 -3.89
N GLN A 127 5.92 13.48 -3.68
CA GLN A 127 6.64 13.17 -2.43
C GLN A 127 6.58 11.68 -2.05
N PHE A 128 6.55 10.78 -3.03
CA PHE A 128 6.39 9.34 -2.83
C PHE A 128 7.33 8.78 -1.75
N VAL A 129 8.64 8.99 -1.92
CA VAL A 129 9.68 8.47 -1.00
C VAL A 129 9.51 9.05 0.41
N LYS A 130 9.21 10.35 0.54
CA LYS A 130 9.02 11.00 1.85
C LYS A 130 7.78 10.48 2.56
N LYS A 131 6.65 10.30 1.85
CA LYS A 131 5.41 9.78 2.43
C LYS A 131 5.52 8.31 2.81
N THR A 132 6.09 7.49 1.94
CA THR A 132 6.28 6.05 2.17
C THR A 132 7.27 5.75 3.30
N SER A 133 8.38 6.49 3.38
CA SER A 133 9.33 6.35 4.50
C SER A 133 8.69 6.74 5.84
N ARG A 134 7.93 7.84 5.89
CA ARG A 134 7.20 8.25 7.10
C ARG A 134 6.14 7.23 7.51
N LEU A 135 5.35 6.72 6.56
CA LEU A 135 4.38 5.64 6.77
C LEU A 135 5.05 4.41 7.41
N LEU A 136 6.16 3.94 6.84
CA LEU A 136 6.88 2.80 7.38
C LEU A 136 7.40 3.09 8.78
N TRP A 137 8.00 4.26 9.01
CA TRP A 137 8.48 4.64 10.34
C TRP A 137 7.36 4.69 11.38
N GLN A 138 6.22 5.31 11.05
CA GLN A 138 5.02 5.30 11.91
C GLN A 138 4.55 3.87 12.22
N THR A 139 4.60 2.97 11.25
CA THR A 139 4.20 1.57 11.47
C THR A 139 5.22 0.80 12.31
N VAL A 140 6.51 1.12 12.18
CA VAL A 140 7.58 0.56 13.02
C VAL A 140 7.39 0.97 14.47
N THR A 141 7.04 2.23 14.74
CA THR A 141 6.85 2.69 16.13
C THR A 141 5.73 1.93 16.83
N TYR A 142 4.71 1.45 16.12
CA TYR A 142 3.66 0.61 16.71
C TYR A 142 4.20 -0.67 17.34
N ASN A 143 5.17 -1.33 16.69
CA ASN A 143 5.75 -2.58 17.22
C ASN A 143 6.67 -2.32 18.43
N GLN A 144 7.07 -1.06 18.63
CA GLN A 144 7.88 -0.57 19.76
C GLN A 144 7.03 0.09 20.85
N SER A 145 5.70 0.06 20.70
CA SER A 145 4.75 0.66 21.64
C SER A 145 3.97 -0.38 22.43
N GLU A 146 3.39 0.08 23.52
CA GLU A 146 2.35 -0.62 24.28
C GLU A 146 1.01 0.08 24.09
N PHE A 147 -0.03 -0.67 23.75
CA PHE A 147 -1.36 -0.16 23.44
C PHE A 147 -2.34 -0.47 24.56
N THR A 148 -3.29 0.45 24.75
CA THR A 148 -4.36 0.32 25.72
C THR A 148 -5.71 0.32 25.01
N LEU A 149 -6.52 -0.71 25.27
CA LEU A 149 -7.89 -0.80 24.78
C LEU A 149 -8.86 -0.94 25.94
N SER A 150 -9.71 0.07 26.11
CA SER A 150 -10.75 0.11 27.14
C SER A 150 -12.12 -0.16 26.53
N ARG A 151 -12.80 -1.21 26.97
CA ARG A 151 -14.16 -1.55 26.48
C ARG A 151 -15.00 -2.15 27.59
N LYS A 152 -16.21 -1.61 27.78
CA LYS A 152 -17.17 -2.06 28.81
C LYS A 152 -16.54 -2.15 30.22
N GLY A 153 -15.78 -1.12 30.61
CA GLY A 153 -15.10 -1.06 31.92
C GLY A 153 -13.91 -2.03 32.08
N LYS A 154 -13.51 -2.75 31.03
CA LYS A 154 -12.31 -3.58 31.05
C LYS A 154 -11.22 -2.91 30.23
N THR A 155 -10.08 -2.68 30.87
CA THR A 155 -8.87 -2.16 30.22
C THR A 155 -7.94 -3.32 29.93
N ARG A 156 -7.42 -3.38 28.70
CA ARG A 156 -6.36 -4.32 28.32
C ARG A 156 -5.17 -3.54 27.80
N VAL A 157 -4.01 -3.92 28.32
CA VAL A 157 -2.72 -3.42 27.88
C VAL A 157 -2.02 -4.54 27.13
N PHE A 158 -1.47 -4.25 25.95
CA PHE A 158 -0.85 -5.27 25.09
C PHE A 158 0.16 -4.65 24.12
N ARG A 159 1.02 -5.51 23.57
CA ARG A 159 1.96 -5.15 22.51
C ARG A 159 1.57 -5.82 21.20
N LEU A 160 1.92 -5.17 20.09
CA LEU A 160 1.69 -5.69 18.75
C LEU A 160 2.92 -6.52 18.31
N PRO A 161 2.74 -7.80 17.95
CA PRO A 161 3.84 -8.65 17.46
C PRO A 161 4.34 -8.19 16.08
N TYR A 162 3.44 -7.64 15.28
CA TYR A 162 3.70 -7.03 13.99
C TYR A 162 2.60 -6.00 13.69
N SER A 163 2.87 -5.16 12.71
CA SER A 163 1.92 -4.19 12.18
C SER A 163 1.95 -4.25 10.66
N VAL A 164 0.85 -3.88 10.02
CA VAL A 164 0.72 -3.90 8.57
C VAL A 164 0.45 -2.51 8.05
N ILE A 165 1.05 -2.18 6.92
CA ILE A 165 0.67 -1.02 6.13
C ILE A 165 -0.44 -1.41 5.16
N PHE A 166 -1.38 -0.50 4.92
CA PHE A 166 -2.38 -0.60 3.88
C PHE A 166 -2.49 0.72 3.12
N THR A 167 -2.39 0.66 1.79
CA THR A 167 -2.38 1.86 0.96
C THR A 167 -3.24 1.68 -0.27
N ASN A 168 -3.53 2.76 -0.99
CA ASN A 168 -4.10 2.69 -2.34
C ASN A 168 -3.20 1.89 -3.32
N LEU A 169 -1.92 1.72 -3.02
CA LEU A 169 -0.98 0.95 -3.84
C LEU A 169 -0.88 -0.52 -3.43
N SER A 170 -1.61 -0.94 -2.39
CA SER A 170 -1.68 -2.34 -1.95
C SER A 170 -2.51 -3.23 -2.88
N PHE A 171 -3.05 -2.68 -3.97
CA PHE A 171 -3.81 -3.39 -4.99
C PHE A 171 -2.89 -3.73 -6.17
N ASP A 172 -2.82 -5.00 -6.57
CA ASP A 172 -1.87 -5.48 -7.58
C ASP A 172 -1.93 -4.68 -8.91
N GLN A 173 -3.14 -4.26 -9.32
CA GLN A 173 -3.34 -3.50 -10.57
C GLN A 173 -2.79 -2.07 -10.48
N ASP A 174 -2.83 -1.46 -9.29
CA ASP A 174 -2.46 -0.07 -9.06
C ASP A 174 -0.99 0.09 -8.69
N PHE A 175 -0.36 -0.92 -8.08
CA PHE A 175 1.10 -0.89 -7.91
C PHE A 175 1.83 -0.88 -9.26
N SER A 176 1.30 -1.61 -10.26
CA SER A 176 1.84 -1.62 -11.63
C SER A 176 1.76 -0.27 -12.34
N PHE A 177 0.91 0.64 -11.84
CA PHE A 177 0.82 2.01 -12.34
C PHE A 177 2.03 2.83 -11.90
N VAL A 178 2.49 2.67 -10.64
CA VAL A 178 3.65 3.39 -10.09
C VAL A 178 4.88 3.18 -10.98
N SER A 179 5.15 1.96 -11.41
CA SER A 179 6.28 1.66 -12.28
C SER A 179 6.17 2.24 -13.70
N LYS A 180 4.97 2.63 -14.16
CA LYS A 180 4.75 3.19 -15.50
C LYS A 180 4.99 4.69 -15.57
N ILE A 181 4.76 5.39 -14.45
CA ILE A 181 4.97 6.83 -14.31
C ILE A 181 6.34 7.16 -13.69
N ASP A 182 7.11 6.13 -13.36
CA ASP A 182 8.43 6.25 -12.75
C ASP A 182 9.46 6.65 -13.82
N HIS A 183 9.90 7.90 -13.77
CA HIS A 183 10.88 8.45 -14.71
C HIS A 183 12.18 8.90 -14.02
N ASN A 184 12.35 8.55 -12.74
CA ASN A 184 13.46 8.96 -11.89
C ASN A 184 14.68 8.03 -11.99
N LEU A 185 15.86 8.55 -11.62
CA LEU A 185 17.14 7.82 -11.59
C LEU A 185 17.13 6.60 -10.64
N VAL A 186 16.34 6.66 -9.57
CA VAL A 186 16.02 5.52 -8.70
C VAL A 186 14.53 5.31 -8.82
N SER A 187 14.13 4.11 -9.23
CA SER A 187 12.72 3.80 -9.35
C SER A 187 12.06 3.91 -7.97
N HIS A 188 10.95 4.66 -7.86
CA HIS A 188 10.03 4.63 -6.72
C HIS A 188 9.72 3.18 -6.28
N SER A 189 9.60 2.25 -7.24
CA SER A 189 9.37 0.84 -6.94
C SER A 189 10.56 0.16 -6.25
N GLU A 190 11.79 0.52 -6.61
CA GLU A 190 13.03 0.01 -5.99
C GLU A 190 13.22 0.61 -4.61
N ALA A 191 13.02 1.92 -4.46
CA ALA A 191 13.05 2.59 -3.17
C ALA A 191 12.03 1.96 -2.21
N TRP A 192 10.80 1.73 -2.69
CA TRP A 192 9.76 1.05 -1.91
C TRP A 192 10.18 -0.35 -1.48
N ARG A 193 10.72 -1.15 -2.41
CA ARG A 193 11.20 -2.51 -2.13
C ARG A 193 12.31 -2.49 -1.07
N GLY A 194 13.31 -1.62 -1.23
CA GLY A 194 14.41 -1.46 -0.27
C GLY A 194 13.91 -1.10 1.13
N MET A 195 13.01 -0.11 1.23
CA MET A 195 12.43 0.29 2.51
C MET A 195 11.59 -0.83 3.15
N LYS A 196 10.85 -1.61 2.36
CA LYS A 196 10.11 -2.78 2.88
C LYS A 196 11.04 -3.86 3.44
N HIS A 197 12.20 -4.10 2.83
CA HIS A 197 13.17 -5.05 3.38
C HIS A 197 13.67 -4.60 4.75
N LEU A 198 13.97 -3.31 4.92
CA LEU A 198 14.35 -2.75 6.22
C LEU A 198 13.21 -2.85 7.24
N ALA A 199 12.00 -2.42 6.88
CA ALA A 199 10.84 -2.44 7.77
C ALA A 199 10.44 -3.87 8.19
N ASN A 200 10.72 -4.88 7.36
CA ASN A 200 10.55 -6.29 7.70
C ASN A 200 11.45 -6.73 8.86
N HIS A 201 12.59 -6.08 9.12
CA HIS A 201 13.38 -6.31 10.34
C HIS A 201 12.70 -5.78 11.60
N ALA A 202 11.81 -4.80 11.44
CA ALA A 202 10.99 -4.26 12.51
C ALA A 202 9.58 -4.87 12.54
N ASN A 203 9.37 -6.05 11.96
CA ASN A 203 8.08 -6.76 11.90
C ASN A 203 6.95 -5.94 11.26
N VAL A 204 7.25 -5.15 10.22
CA VAL A 204 6.23 -4.51 9.39
C VAL A 204 5.94 -5.39 8.17
N ALA A 205 4.66 -5.64 7.93
CA ALA A 205 4.15 -6.32 6.74
C ALA A 205 3.28 -5.37 5.90
N GLU A 206 2.84 -5.83 4.75
CA GLU A 206 1.88 -5.14 3.88
C GLU A 206 0.62 -5.99 3.75
N LEU A 207 -0.54 -5.35 3.88
CA LEU A 207 -1.81 -5.97 3.52
C LEU A 207 -2.05 -5.74 2.03
N ASN A 208 -1.85 -6.76 1.21
CA ASN A 208 -2.07 -6.69 -0.22
C ASN A 208 -3.42 -7.27 -0.63
N VAL A 209 -3.94 -6.77 -1.75
CA VAL A 209 -5.24 -7.13 -2.31
C VAL A 209 -5.10 -7.43 -3.80
N ARG A 210 -5.47 -8.65 -4.21
CA ARG A 210 -5.71 -8.94 -5.63
C ARG A 210 -7.13 -8.55 -6.00
N GLY A 211 -7.26 -7.73 -7.02
CA GLY A 211 -8.52 -7.17 -7.48
C GLY A 211 -8.50 -5.65 -7.42
N ASN A 212 -9.67 -5.05 -7.25
CA ASN A 212 -9.85 -3.60 -7.13
C ASN A 212 -10.82 -3.28 -5.98
N LEU A 213 -11.17 -2.00 -5.79
CA LEU A 213 -12.07 -1.61 -4.70
C LEU A 213 -13.47 -2.24 -4.77
N ARG A 214 -13.95 -2.61 -5.96
CA ARG A 214 -15.30 -3.17 -6.15
C ARG A 214 -15.31 -4.69 -6.01
N GLU A 215 -14.27 -5.34 -6.51
CA GLU A 215 -14.13 -6.79 -6.55
C GLU A 215 -12.79 -7.24 -5.94
N PRO A 216 -12.60 -7.12 -4.62
CA PRO A 216 -11.45 -7.71 -3.96
C PRO A 216 -11.60 -9.24 -3.93
N ARG A 217 -10.65 -9.96 -4.52
CA ARG A 217 -10.70 -11.42 -4.65
C ARG A 217 -9.85 -12.14 -3.62
N LEU A 218 -8.67 -11.58 -3.31
CA LEU A 218 -7.70 -12.20 -2.41
C LEU A 218 -7.00 -11.13 -1.59
N PHE A 219 -6.96 -11.34 -0.28
CA PHE A 219 -6.21 -10.55 0.68
C PHE A 219 -5.03 -11.39 1.18
N PHE A 220 -3.90 -10.75 1.43
CA PHE A 220 -2.76 -11.44 2.01
C PHE A 220 -1.86 -10.50 2.80
N ILE A 221 -1.41 -10.97 3.95
CA ILE A 221 -0.41 -10.28 4.78
C ILE A 221 0.97 -10.75 4.31
N HIS A 222 1.71 -9.83 3.71
CA HIS A 222 2.98 -10.09 3.07
C HIS A 222 4.10 -9.33 3.77
N PHE A 223 5.04 -10.06 4.33
CA PHE A 223 6.31 -9.52 4.78
C PHE A 223 7.28 -9.50 3.60
N ALA A 224 8.32 -8.67 3.63
CA ALA A 224 9.33 -8.67 2.56
C ALA A 224 10.06 -10.03 2.39
N SER A 225 9.96 -10.92 3.40
CA SER A 225 10.50 -12.28 3.36
C SER A 225 9.49 -13.37 2.97
N GLY A 226 8.22 -13.02 2.71
CA GLY A 226 7.21 -13.96 2.25
C GLY A 226 5.79 -13.65 2.76
N THR A 227 4.84 -14.44 2.28
CA THR A 227 3.43 -14.34 2.72
C THR A 227 3.24 -15.10 4.03
N TYR A 228 2.64 -14.43 5.02
CA TYR A 228 2.23 -15.07 6.27
C TYR A 228 0.90 -15.80 6.09
N PHE A 229 -0.12 -15.05 5.66
CA PHE A 229 -1.49 -15.54 5.61
C PHE A 229 -2.22 -14.94 4.41
N SER A 230 -3.13 -15.71 3.82
CA SER A 230 -3.99 -15.29 2.71
C SER A 230 -5.42 -15.77 2.91
N TRP A 231 -6.39 -14.96 2.48
CA TRP A 231 -7.81 -15.30 2.49
C TRP A 231 -8.54 -14.58 1.38
N GLY A 232 -9.63 -15.17 0.90
CA GLY A 232 -10.35 -14.61 -0.23
C GLY A 232 -11.45 -15.54 -0.69
N TYR A 233 -11.82 -15.40 -1.96
CA TYR A 233 -12.80 -16.25 -2.61
C TYR A 233 -12.10 -17.07 -3.70
N ASP A 234 -12.40 -18.36 -3.75
CA ASP A 234 -11.98 -19.21 -4.85
C ASP A 234 -12.84 -18.97 -6.11
N ASN A 235 -12.57 -19.72 -7.18
CA ASN A 235 -13.30 -19.60 -8.44
C ASN A 235 -14.78 -20.00 -8.32
N THR A 236 -15.18 -20.67 -7.23
CA THR A 236 -16.58 -21.03 -6.95
C THR A 236 -17.29 -19.98 -6.10
N GLY A 237 -16.58 -18.91 -5.70
CA GLY A 237 -17.09 -17.89 -4.77
C GLY A 237 -17.07 -18.35 -3.32
N LYS A 238 -16.48 -19.51 -3.01
CA LYS A 238 -16.35 -19.99 -1.63
C LYS A 238 -15.15 -19.34 -0.96
N ARG A 239 -15.33 -18.97 0.31
CA ARG A 239 -14.22 -18.41 1.10
C ARG A 239 -13.16 -19.48 1.39
N PHE A 240 -11.90 -19.09 1.27
CA PHE A 240 -10.77 -19.89 1.70
C PHE A 240 -9.84 -19.09 2.62
N TYR A 241 -9.08 -19.83 3.42
CA TYR A 241 -8.13 -19.32 4.40
C TYR A 241 -6.88 -20.19 4.35
N LYS A 242 -5.69 -19.57 4.27
CA LYS A 242 -4.44 -20.30 4.14
C LYS A 242 -3.30 -19.58 4.86
N VAL A 243 -2.78 -20.24 5.89
CA VAL A 243 -1.45 -19.95 6.44
C VAL A 243 -0.40 -20.44 5.44
N THR A 244 0.56 -19.59 5.10
CA THR A 244 1.69 -19.96 4.22
C THR A 244 2.96 -20.14 5.03
N ASN A 245 3.27 -19.22 5.95
CA ASN A 245 4.41 -19.36 6.85
C ASN A 245 4.10 -18.67 8.20
N SER A 246 3.81 -19.49 9.21
CA SER A 246 3.40 -19.00 10.54
C SER A 246 4.53 -18.28 11.29
N ASP A 247 5.77 -18.56 10.94
CA ASP A 247 6.94 -18.04 11.66
C ASP A 247 7.11 -16.55 11.40
N LEU A 248 6.65 -16.05 10.24
CA LEU A 248 6.67 -14.62 9.88
C LEU A 248 5.98 -13.73 10.91
N ALA A 249 4.85 -14.17 11.47
CA ALA A 249 4.10 -13.43 12.49
C ALA A 249 4.62 -13.66 13.93
N LYS A 250 5.53 -14.63 14.11
CA LYS A 250 6.11 -15.02 15.41
C LYS A 250 7.56 -14.57 15.57
N LYS A 251 8.16 -13.95 14.54
CA LYS A 251 9.57 -13.55 14.55
C LYS A 251 9.86 -12.60 15.72
N VAL A 252 10.76 -13.01 16.61
CA VAL A 252 11.43 -12.14 17.57
C VAL A 252 12.75 -11.72 16.92
N ARG A 253 12.89 -10.43 16.58
CA ARG A 253 14.14 -9.90 16.04
C ARG A 253 14.81 -9.02 17.09
N VAL A 254 15.84 -9.56 17.71
CA VAL A 254 16.81 -8.80 18.50
C VAL A 254 18.06 -8.71 17.63
N GLY A 255 18.61 -7.50 17.47
CA GLY A 255 19.89 -7.33 16.78
C GLY A 255 21.02 -7.90 17.65
N SER A 256 21.26 -9.20 17.56
CA SER A 256 22.53 -9.82 17.94
C SER A 256 23.24 -10.19 16.63
N PHE A 257 24.02 -9.24 16.10
CA PHE A 257 24.95 -9.53 15.01
C PHE A 257 26.29 -9.95 15.62
#